data_AF-A0A6L5ZSA1-F1
#
_entry.id   AF-A0A6L5ZSA1-F1
#
_cell.length_a   1.000
_cell.length_b   1.000
_cell.length_c   1.000
_cell.angle_alpha   90.00
_cell.angle_beta   90.00
_cell.angle_gamma   90.00
#
_symmetry.space_group_name_H-M   'P 1'
#
loop_
_entity.id
_entity.type
_entity.pdbx_description
1 polymer ?
#
loop_
_entity_poly.entity_id
_entity_poly.type
_entity_poly.pdbx_seq_one_letter_code
_entity_poly.pdbx_strand_id
1 'polypeptide(L)'
;MQHLNSLSNSQQDGVITLINAATQHDGTPPISEHIVLHLRHGGDKSDSHLLLEKDNTVIGYAHIDATDLVAGPSVELVVHPEHRKSGLGKVLLQTAREICGDQMRLWAHG
;
A
#
# COMPACT_ATOMS: atom_id res chain seq x y z
N MET A 1 0.03 -12.29 4.08
CA MET A 1 0.47 -10.89 4.24
C MET A 1 1.99 -10.91 4.34
N GLN A 2 2.67 -10.05 3.60
CA GLN A 2 4.12 -9.86 3.69
C GLN A 2 4.39 -8.42 4.13
N HIS A 3 5.36 -8.21 5.02
CA HIS A 3 5.89 -6.88 5.38
C HIS A 3 7.34 -6.81 4.90
N LEU A 4 7.63 -5.88 3.99
CA LEU A 4 8.88 -5.82 3.25
C LEU A 4 9.47 -4.41 3.30
N ASN A 5 10.79 -4.29 3.42
CA ASN A 5 11.50 -3.01 3.33
C ASN A 5 11.92 -2.66 1.89
N SER A 6 11.70 -3.58 0.95
CA SER A 6 11.91 -3.36 -0.48
C SER A 6 11.09 -4.36 -1.29
N LEU A 7 10.76 -4.00 -2.52
CA LEU A 7 9.98 -4.84 -3.43
C LEU A 7 10.87 -5.41 -4.53
N SER A 8 10.68 -6.68 -4.88
CA SER A 8 11.22 -7.22 -6.13
C SER A 8 10.57 -6.54 -7.34
N ASN A 9 11.19 -6.63 -8.52
CA ASN A 9 10.61 -6.05 -9.74
C ASN A 9 9.21 -6.60 -10.02
N SER A 10 8.97 -7.90 -9.83
CA SER A 10 7.64 -8.50 -10.03
C SER A 10 6.60 -7.97 -9.03
N GLN A 11 7.01 -7.69 -7.79
CA GLN A 11 6.13 -7.09 -6.78
C GLN A 11 5.82 -5.63 -7.11
N GLN A 12 6.83 -4.86 -7.57
CA GLN A 12 6.62 -3.48 -8.04
C GLN A 12 5.61 -3.44 -9.19
N ASP A 13 5.79 -4.29 -10.20
CA ASP A 13 4.88 -4.39 -11.35
C ASP A 13 3.45 -4.78 -10.92
N GLY A 14 3.35 -5.71 -9.96
CA GLY A 14 2.07 -6.13 -9.38
C GLY A 14 1.37 -4.99 -8.62
N VAL A 15 2.10 -4.23 -7.81
CA VAL A 15 1.57 -3.05 -7.10
C VAL A 15 1.13 -1.96 -8.08
N ILE A 16 1.91 -1.68 -9.12
CA ILE A 16 1.55 -0.70 -10.16
C ILE A 16 0.27 -1.15 -10.89
N THR A 17 0.16 -2.43 -11.22
CA THR A 17 -1.04 -3.01 -11.84
C THR A 17 -2.26 -2.87 -10.94
N LEU A 18 -2.12 -3.15 -9.65
CA LEU A 18 -3.16 -2.95 -8.64
C LEU A 18 -3.62 -1.47 -8.56
N ILE A 19 -2.69 -0.53 -8.46
CA ILE A 19 -2.99 0.91 -8.40
C ILE A 19 -3.73 1.34 -9.66
N ASN A 20 -3.29 0.89 -10.84
CA ASN A 20 -3.94 1.20 -12.12
C ASN A 20 -5.37 0.62 -12.19
N ALA A 21 -5.59 -0.60 -11.73
CA ALA A 21 -6.91 -1.24 -11.72
C ALA A 21 -7.89 -0.49 -10.81
N ALA A 22 -7.45 -0.10 -9.60
CA ALA A 22 -8.24 0.71 -8.70
C ALA A 22 -8.52 2.11 -9.28
N THR A 23 -7.51 2.77 -9.87
CA THR A 23 -7.68 4.08 -10.53
C THR A 23 -8.73 4.02 -11.65
N GLN A 24 -8.70 2.98 -12.49
CA GLN A 24 -9.67 2.80 -13.56
C GLN A 24 -11.09 2.58 -13.04
N HIS A 25 -11.22 1.90 -11.89
CA HIS A 25 -12.51 1.62 -11.28
C HIS A 25 -13.10 2.82 -10.51
N ASP A 26 -12.26 3.51 -9.75
CA ASP A 26 -12.67 4.59 -8.83
C ASP A 26 -12.59 5.99 -9.46
N GLY A 27 -11.92 6.13 -10.59
CA GLY A 27 -11.70 7.41 -11.29
C GLY A 27 -10.65 8.30 -10.65
N THR A 28 -10.09 7.92 -9.50
CA THR A 28 -9.04 8.65 -8.77
C THR A 28 -7.93 7.68 -8.35
N PRO A 29 -6.64 8.05 -8.47
CA PRO A 29 -5.55 7.22 -7.98
C PRO A 29 -5.64 6.99 -6.46
N PRO A 30 -5.53 5.73 -5.99
CA PRO A 30 -5.66 5.42 -4.57
C PRO A 30 -4.39 5.69 -3.74
N ILE A 31 -3.26 5.92 -4.42
CA ILE A 31 -1.95 6.15 -3.84
C ILE A 31 -1.37 7.43 -4.44
N SER A 32 -0.76 8.27 -3.60
CA SER A 32 -0.12 9.52 -3.98
C SER A 32 0.94 9.34 -5.07
N GLU A 33 1.01 10.30 -6.01
CA GLU A 33 1.94 10.25 -7.15
C GLU A 33 3.41 10.10 -6.72
N HIS A 34 3.83 10.78 -5.66
CA HIS A 34 5.21 10.70 -5.18
C HIS A 34 5.60 9.26 -4.77
N ILE A 35 4.69 8.52 -4.14
CA ILE A 35 4.90 7.12 -3.76
C ILE A 35 5.00 6.26 -5.03
N VAL A 36 4.13 6.48 -6.01
CA VAL A 36 4.16 5.76 -7.29
C VAL A 36 5.47 6.00 -8.04
N LEU A 37 6.00 7.22 -8.02
CA LEU A 37 7.30 7.54 -8.62
C LEU A 37 8.44 6.78 -7.94
N HIS A 38 8.47 6.74 -6.61
CA HIS A 38 9.49 5.99 -5.86
C HIS A 38 9.35 4.49 -6.04
N LEU A 39 8.14 3.95 -6.13
CA LEU A 39 7.87 2.53 -6.37
C LEU A 39 8.53 2.02 -7.66
N ARG A 40 8.54 2.84 -8.73
CA ARG A 40 9.22 2.50 -10.00
C ARG A 40 10.74 2.36 -9.88
N HIS A 41 11.29 2.81 -8.76
CA HIS A 41 12.71 2.72 -8.42
C HIS A 41 12.97 1.83 -7.20
N GLY A 42 11.97 1.04 -6.78
CA GLY A 42 12.08 0.10 -5.65
C GLY A 42 11.59 0.61 -4.29
N GLY A 43 11.01 1.81 -4.23
CA GLY A 43 10.56 2.48 -3.01
C GLY A 43 11.62 3.42 -2.42
N ASP A 44 11.24 4.25 -1.45
CA ASP A 44 12.23 4.94 -0.62
C ASP A 44 12.88 3.95 0.36
N LYS A 45 14.15 4.16 0.71
CA LYS A 45 14.87 3.30 1.68
C LYS A 45 14.25 3.36 3.08
N SER A 46 13.49 4.40 3.35
CA SER A 46 12.86 4.66 4.64
C SER A 46 11.42 4.13 4.72
N ASP A 47 10.89 3.67 3.58
CA ASP A 47 9.55 3.12 3.47
C ASP A 47 9.51 1.64 3.84
N SER A 48 8.32 1.15 4.16
CA SER A 48 8.03 -0.28 4.13
C SER A 48 6.68 -0.57 3.49
N HIS A 49 6.49 -1.82 3.09
CA HIS A 49 5.43 -2.25 2.21
C HIS A 49 4.67 -3.42 2.82
N LEU A 50 3.34 -3.37 2.81
CA LEU A 50 2.49 -4.53 3.06
C LEU A 50 1.93 -5.06 1.76
N LEU A 51 2.05 -6.37 1.55
CA LEU A 51 1.48 -7.06 0.39
C LEU A 51 0.50 -8.18 0.78
N LEU A 52 -0.65 -8.14 0.13
CA LEU A 52 -1.57 -9.26 0.02
C LEU A 52 -1.50 -9.80 -1.40
N GLU A 53 -1.08 -11.06 -1.52
CA GLU A 53 -1.02 -11.78 -2.79
C GLU A 53 -1.97 -12.97 -2.75
N LYS A 54 -2.60 -13.23 -3.90
CA LYS A 54 -3.40 -14.43 -4.15
C LYS A 54 -3.09 -14.92 -5.56
N ASP A 55 -2.74 -16.20 -5.69
CA ASP A 55 -2.43 -16.81 -6.99
C ASP A 55 -1.41 -15.98 -7.81
N ASN A 56 -0.33 -15.56 -7.15
CA ASN A 56 0.74 -14.67 -7.68
C ASN A 56 0.27 -13.28 -8.17
N THR A 57 -0.94 -12.85 -7.79
CA THR A 57 -1.47 -11.52 -8.08
C THR A 57 -1.51 -10.69 -6.81
N VAL A 58 -0.99 -9.46 -6.87
CA VAL A 58 -1.09 -8.49 -5.77
C VAL A 58 -2.54 -7.97 -5.72
N ILE A 59 -3.27 -8.34 -4.67
CA ILE A 59 -4.69 -7.98 -4.48
C ILE A 59 -4.91 -6.92 -3.40
N GLY A 60 -3.85 -6.58 -2.66
CA GLY A 60 -3.86 -5.49 -1.69
C GLY A 60 -2.44 -5.02 -1.39
N TYR A 61 -2.31 -3.72 -1.17
CA TYR A 61 -1.04 -3.06 -0.90
C TYR A 61 -1.22 -1.98 0.16
N ALA A 62 -0.22 -1.80 1.03
CA ALA A 62 -0.08 -0.58 1.80
C ALA A 62 1.38 -0.08 1.75
N HIS A 63 1.53 1.21 1.53
CA HIS A 63 2.77 1.96 1.76
C HIS A 63 2.78 2.48 3.19
N ILE A 64 3.95 2.41 3.84
CA ILE A 64 4.16 2.93 5.19
C ILE A 64 5.42 3.78 5.17
N ASP A 65 5.28 5.06 5.53
CA ASP A 65 6.38 5.98 5.80
C ASP A 65 6.36 6.32 7.30
N ALA A 66 7.43 5.94 8.01
CA ALA A 66 7.59 6.19 9.44
C ALA A 66 8.62 7.28 9.76
N THR A 67 9.00 8.10 8.77
CA THR A 67 10.08 9.09 8.92
C THR A 67 9.67 10.35 9.66
N ASP A 68 8.37 10.70 9.66
CA ASP A 68 7.87 11.85 10.40
C ASP A 68 7.72 11.54 11.89
N LEU A 69 8.76 11.87 12.66
CA LEU A 69 8.81 11.67 14.12
C LEU A 69 7.89 12.60 14.91
N VAL A 70 7.34 13.65 14.28
CA VAL A 70 6.49 14.63 14.95
C VAL A 70 5.03 14.27 14.78
N ALA A 71 4.60 14.07 13.54
CA ALA A 71 3.22 13.74 13.24
C ALA A 71 2.94 12.22 13.33
N GLY A 72 3.99 11.38 13.29
CA GLY A 72 3.91 9.91 13.29
C GLY A 72 3.97 9.29 11.89
N PRO A 73 3.80 7.96 11.77
CA PRO A 73 3.82 7.28 10.46
C PRO A 73 2.61 7.65 9.60
N SER A 74 2.80 7.74 8.28
CA SER A 74 1.72 7.79 7.29
C SER A 74 1.55 6.44 6.59
N VAL A 75 0.29 6.09 6.30
CA VAL A 75 -0.10 4.85 5.64
C VAL A 75 -1.06 5.16 4.51
N GLU A 76 -0.73 4.71 3.31
CA GLU A 76 -1.63 4.72 2.14
C GLU A 76 -1.88 3.28 1.70
N LEU A 77 -3.15 2.89 1.52
CA LEU A 77 -3.49 1.51 1.17
C LEU A 77 -4.53 1.40 0.07
N VAL A 78 -4.49 0.28 -0.63
CA VAL A 78 -5.42 -0.05 -1.73
C VAL A 78 -5.74 -1.53 -1.72
N VAL A 79 -7.00 -1.86 -2.03
CA VAL A 79 -7.46 -3.22 -2.30
C VAL A 79 -8.01 -3.28 -3.72
N HIS A 80 -7.66 -4.34 -4.44
CA HIS A 80 -8.11 -4.57 -5.81
C HIS A 80 -9.64 -4.54 -5.87
N PRO A 81 -10.25 -3.82 -6.84
CA PRO A 81 -11.71 -3.63 -6.89
C PRO A 81 -12.52 -4.92 -6.76
N GLU A 82 -12.12 -5.98 -7.47
CA GLU A 82 -12.81 -7.29 -7.45
C GLU A 82 -12.69 -8.06 -6.12
N HIS A 83 -11.76 -7.66 -5.25
CA HIS A 83 -11.52 -8.31 -3.96
C HIS A 83 -11.99 -7.47 -2.77
N ARG A 84 -12.69 -6.35 -3.02
CA ARG A 84 -13.28 -5.51 -1.96
C ARG A 84 -14.43 -6.21 -1.26
N LYS A 85 -14.89 -5.62 -0.15
CA LYS A 85 -15.96 -6.14 0.73
C LYS A 85 -15.69 -7.55 1.30
N SER A 86 -14.43 -7.99 1.25
CA SER A 86 -13.96 -9.28 1.78
C SER A 86 -13.10 -9.15 3.04
N GLY A 87 -13.10 -7.98 3.68
CA GLY A 87 -12.31 -7.69 4.89
C GLY A 87 -10.83 -7.39 4.67
N LEU A 88 -10.31 -7.48 3.45
CA LEU A 88 -8.87 -7.29 3.16
C LEU A 88 -8.34 -5.91 3.56
N GLY A 89 -9.10 -4.84 3.34
CA GLY A 89 -8.71 -3.49 3.75
C GLY A 89 -8.58 -3.36 5.26
N LYS A 90 -9.46 -4.04 6.02
CA LYS A 90 -9.39 -4.11 7.49
C LYS A 90 -8.14 -4.88 7.93
N VAL A 91 -7.79 -5.95 7.23
CA VAL A 91 -6.57 -6.73 7.51
C VAL A 91 -5.33 -5.87 7.27
N LEU A 92 -5.23 -5.16 6.13
CA LEU A 92 -4.13 -4.22 5.86
C LEU A 92 -4.02 -3.15 6.95
N LEU A 93 -5.14 -2.52 7.30
CA LEU A 93 -5.19 -1.48 8.32
C LEU A 93 -4.72 -1.99 9.69
N GLN A 94 -5.19 -3.17 10.08
CA GLN A 94 -4.83 -3.75 11.37
C GLN A 94 -3.34 -4.11 11.43
N THR A 95 -2.79 -4.71 10.38
CA THR A 95 -1.35 -4.97 10.30
C THR A 95 -0.53 -3.67 10.29
N ALA A 96 -0.96 -2.65 9.56
CA ALA A 96 -0.29 -1.34 9.58
C ALA A 96 -0.28 -0.72 10.98
N ARG A 97 -1.40 -0.84 11.72
CA ARG A 97 -1.50 -0.37 13.11
C ARG A 97 -0.59 -1.14 14.06
N GLU A 98 -0.43 -2.45 13.87
CA GLU A 98 0.51 -3.26 14.66
C GLU A 98 1.97 -2.83 14.45
N ILE A 99 2.31 -2.36 13.24
CA ILE A 99 3.65 -1.86 12.89
C ILE A 99 3.87 -0.43 13.38
N CYS A 100 2.90 0.45 13.16
CA CYS A 100 3.05 1.90 13.33
C CYS A 100 2.59 2.42 14.70
N GLY A 101 1.79 1.62 15.42
CA GLY A 101 1.08 2.06 16.62
C GLY A 101 -0.14 2.95 16.32
N ASP A 102 -0.76 3.43 17.39
CA ASP A 102 -2.07 4.12 17.35
C ASP A 102 -2.02 5.55 16.80
N GLN A 103 -0.83 6.13 16.63
CA GLN A 103 -0.65 7.50 16.15
C GLN A 103 -0.48 7.59 14.62
N MET A 104 -0.63 6.48 13.89
CA MET A 104 -0.50 6.48 12.44
C MET A 104 -1.60 7.33 11.78
N ARG A 105 -1.23 8.05 10.73
CA ARG A 105 -2.14 8.75 9.84
C ARG A 105 -2.47 7.84 8.68
N LEU A 106 -3.75 7.55 8.48
CA LEU A 106 -4.23 6.77 7.36
C LEU A 106 -4.82 7.69 6.29
N TRP A 107 -4.42 7.49 5.04
CA TRP A 107 -5.07 8.09 3.89
C TRP A 107 -5.71 7.02 3.00
N ALA A 108 -6.89 7.35 2.49
CA ALA A 108 -7.60 6.58 1.50
C ALA A 108 -8.03 7.56 0.41
N HIS A 109 -7.48 7.37 -0.78
CA HIS A 109 -7.90 8.10 -1.97
C HIS A 109 -8.83 7.15 -2.77
N GLY A 110 -10.05 7.60 -3.08
CA GLY A 110 -11.06 6.78 -3.77
C GLY A 110 -12.31 6.48 -2.93
#